data_AF-A0A2E3G820-F1
#
_entry.id   AF-A0A2E3G820-F1
#
_cell.length_a   1.000
_cell.length_b   1.000
_cell.length_c   1.000
_cell.angle_alpha   90.00
_cell.angle_beta   90.00
_cell.angle_gamma   90.00
#
_symmetry.space_group_name_H-M   'P 1'
#
loop_
_entity.id
_entity.type
_entity.pdbx_description
1 polymer ?
#
loop_
_entity_poly.entity_id
_entity_poly.type
_entity_poly.pdbx_seq_one_letter_code
_entity_poly.pdbx_strand_id
1 'polypeptide(L)'
;MSLSDFFKKDDSRKNSMIEKSMEWMRDRSQSISQNLVKESSVKTEKTARWGHIYQFTYDAKTKSKLKYYDYFPMSIVIERYKNGFLGLNLHYLPITMRFVFMDQLWNYVSSPTGQLDEDTRIILRYNMLNSISGKKFYKPCLKRYLYSQLRTPLYHIPSDKWIYAMVLPSSKFFNSQGSTVLPRNIYQDSRNTIINNK
;
A
#
# COMPACT_ATOMS: atom_id res chain seq x y z
N MET A 1 18.06 14.51 -2.07
CA MET A 1 17.70 13.73 -3.27
C MET A 1 16.34 13.11 -2.98
N SER A 2 15.29 13.39 -3.77
CA SER A 2 13.97 12.80 -3.51
C SER A 2 13.97 11.30 -3.78
N LEU A 3 13.06 10.53 -3.17
CA LEU A 3 12.88 9.11 -3.49
C LEU A 3 12.58 8.90 -4.98
N SER A 4 11.95 9.89 -5.62
CA SER A 4 11.63 9.85 -7.04
C SER A 4 12.85 10.04 -7.94
N ASP A 5 13.82 10.86 -7.53
CA ASP A 5 15.09 11.06 -8.26
C ASP A 5 16.00 9.85 -8.12
N PHE A 6 15.97 9.20 -6.95
CA PHE A 6 16.69 7.96 -6.68
C PHE A 6 16.30 6.84 -7.66
N PHE A 7 15.01 6.73 -8.00
CA PHE A 7 14.51 5.69 -8.91
C PHE A 7 14.70 5.96 -10.40
N LYS A 8 14.95 7.21 -10.81
CA LYS A 8 15.00 7.59 -12.23
C LYS A 8 16.38 7.48 -12.87
N LYS A 9 17.45 7.44 -12.07
CA LYS A 9 18.82 7.66 -12.57
C LYS A 9 19.71 6.41 -12.62
N ASP A 10 19.30 5.28 -12.04
CA ASP A 10 20.17 4.11 -11.92
C ASP A 10 19.38 2.78 -11.93
N ASP A 11 19.40 2.08 -13.08
CA ASP A 11 18.74 0.79 -13.25
C ASP A 11 19.36 -0.33 -12.39
N SER A 12 20.65 -0.26 -12.07
CA SER A 12 21.33 -1.25 -11.22
C SER A 12 20.81 -1.17 -9.78
N ARG A 13 20.67 0.05 -9.23
CA ARG A 13 20.09 0.25 -7.89
C ARG A 13 18.63 -0.17 -7.82
N LYS A 14 17.86 0.09 -8.87
CA LYS A 14 16.45 -0.33 -8.95
C LYS A 14 16.34 -1.86 -8.92
N ASN A 15 17.17 -2.57 -9.68
CA ASN A 15 17.18 -4.03 -9.69
C ASN A 15 17.59 -4.59 -8.31
N SER A 16 18.64 -4.05 -7.69
CA SER A 16 19.04 -4.43 -6.34
C SER A 16 17.93 -4.20 -5.29
N MET A 17 17.18 -3.10 -5.42
CA MET A 17 16.04 -2.83 -4.53
C MET A 17 14.92 -3.85 -4.72
N ILE A 18 14.62 -4.22 -5.97
CA ILE A 18 13.62 -5.24 -6.28
C ILE A 18 14.05 -6.58 -5.70
N GLU A 19 15.31 -6.99 -5.86
CA GLU A 19 15.87 -8.22 -5.28
C GLU A 19 15.70 -8.25 -3.76
N LYS A 20 16.15 -7.22 -3.05
CA LYS A 20 15.99 -7.10 -1.59
C LYS A 20 14.53 -7.14 -1.15
N SER A 21 13.63 -6.57 -1.96
CA SER A 21 12.20 -6.58 -1.67
C SER A 21 11.58 -7.97 -1.86
N MET A 22 12.03 -8.71 -2.87
CA MET A 22 11.61 -10.09 -3.12
C MET A 22 12.16 -11.04 -2.05
N GLU A 23 13.41 -10.86 -1.62
CA GLU A 23 14.02 -11.57 -0.50
C GLU A 23 13.21 -11.34 0.78
N TRP A 24 13.00 -10.09 1.17
CA TRP A 24 12.16 -9.73 2.32
C TRP A 24 10.75 -10.35 2.24
N MET A 25 10.12 -10.33 1.07
CA MET A 25 8.78 -10.91 0.89
C MET A 25 8.80 -12.44 1.00
N ARG A 26 9.86 -13.10 0.52
CA ARG A 26 10.05 -14.55 0.63
C ARG A 26 10.16 -14.96 2.09
N ASP A 27 11.02 -14.29 2.85
CA ASP A 27 11.25 -14.56 4.27
C ASP A 27 9.96 -14.35 5.06
N ARG A 28 9.25 -13.26 4.76
CA ARG A 28 7.94 -12.96 5.33
C ARG A 28 6.91 -14.05 5.02
N SER A 29 6.85 -14.52 3.78
CA SER A 29 5.87 -15.53 3.35
C SER A 29 6.15 -16.91 3.95
N GLN A 30 7.42 -17.29 4.07
CA GLN A 30 7.84 -18.51 4.74
C GLN A 30 7.48 -18.48 6.23
N SER A 31 7.76 -17.35 6.89
CA SER A 31 7.41 -17.11 8.29
C SER A 31 5.91 -17.27 8.57
N ILE A 32 5.06 -16.74 7.68
CA ILE A 32 3.60 -16.91 7.75
C ILE A 32 3.21 -18.38 7.56
N SER A 33 3.79 -19.05 6.56
CA SER A 33 3.41 -20.42 6.18
C SER A 33 3.79 -21.46 7.23
N GLN A 34 4.91 -21.26 7.95
CA GLN A 34 5.36 -22.16 9.00
C GLN A 34 4.68 -21.90 10.36
N ASN A 35 3.65 -21.04 10.40
CA ASN A 35 3.00 -20.56 11.63
C ASN A 35 3.96 -19.96 12.66
N LEU A 36 5.19 -19.61 12.25
CA LEU A 36 6.18 -18.94 13.07
C LEU A 36 5.85 -17.46 13.25
N VAL A 37 4.58 -17.04 13.09
CA VAL A 37 4.15 -15.64 13.26
C VAL A 37 4.48 -15.10 14.66
N LYS A 38 4.59 -15.98 15.67
CA LYS A 38 5.05 -15.62 17.02
C LYS A 38 6.57 -15.48 17.17
N GLU A 39 7.36 -16.19 16.37
CA GLU A 39 8.84 -16.17 16.39
C GLU A 39 9.44 -15.27 15.28
N SER A 40 8.65 -14.95 14.26
CA SER A 40 9.02 -14.13 13.12
C SER A 40 8.70 -12.66 13.37
N SER A 41 9.42 -11.79 12.67
CA SER A 41 9.21 -10.34 12.63
C SER A 41 7.86 -9.90 12.01
N VAL A 42 6.98 -10.85 11.67
CA VAL A 42 5.70 -10.60 11.00
C VAL A 42 4.61 -10.28 12.00
N LYS A 43 4.38 -8.99 12.25
CA LYS A 43 3.27 -8.56 13.12
C LYS A 43 1.93 -8.64 12.38
N THR A 44 0.96 -9.27 13.03
CA THR A 44 -0.42 -9.36 12.56
C THR A 44 -1.38 -8.66 13.50
N GLU A 45 -2.39 -8.00 12.95
CA GLU A 45 -3.38 -7.25 13.72
C GLU A 45 -4.80 -7.60 13.24
N LYS A 46 -5.75 -7.70 14.18
CA LYS A 46 -7.18 -7.92 13.85
C LYS A 46 -7.90 -6.62 13.47
N THR A 47 -7.41 -5.49 13.97
CA THR A 47 -7.96 -4.17 13.72
C THR A 47 -6.86 -3.23 13.29
N ALA A 48 -7.12 -2.40 12.29
CA ALA A 48 -6.10 -1.53 11.73
C ALA A 48 -5.78 -0.37 12.69
N ARG A 49 -4.51 -0.01 12.85
CA ARG A 49 -4.05 1.23 13.50
C ARG A 49 -3.94 2.35 12.47
N TRP A 50 -4.23 3.57 12.91
CA TRP A 50 -4.18 4.75 12.04
C TRP A 50 -2.74 5.10 11.68
N GLY A 51 -2.50 5.44 10.41
CA GLY A 51 -1.20 5.82 9.87
C GLY A 51 -0.27 4.66 9.52
N HIS A 52 -0.64 3.42 9.86
CA HIS A 52 0.16 2.23 9.55
C HIS A 52 -0.18 1.66 8.17
N ILE A 53 0.77 0.90 7.61
CA ILE A 53 0.63 0.23 6.32
C ILE A 53 0.38 -1.26 6.57
N TYR A 54 -0.62 -1.80 5.91
CA TYR A 54 -0.94 -3.23 5.99
C TYR A 54 -1.07 -3.85 4.61
N GLN A 55 -0.67 -5.11 4.53
CA GLN A 55 -1.09 -6.04 3.49
C GLN A 55 -2.11 -7.04 4.04
N PHE A 56 -3.07 -7.44 3.23
CA PHE A 56 -4.11 -8.38 3.64
C PHE A 56 -4.83 -8.94 2.43
N THR A 57 -5.48 -10.09 2.59
CA THR A 57 -6.38 -10.63 1.57
C THR A 57 -7.79 -10.09 1.79
N TYR A 58 -8.43 -9.60 0.73
CA TYR A 58 -9.73 -8.92 0.81
C TYR A 58 -10.72 -9.40 -0.25
N ASP A 59 -11.91 -9.79 0.19
CA ASP A 59 -13.03 -10.09 -0.71
C ASP A 59 -13.96 -8.88 -0.85
N ALA A 60 -13.88 -8.18 -1.98
CA ALA A 60 -14.60 -6.93 -2.13
C ALA A 60 -16.14 -7.11 -2.07
N LYS A 61 -16.78 -6.47 -1.08
CA LYS A 61 -18.24 -6.54 -0.84
C LYS A 61 -19.08 -6.30 -2.10
N THR A 62 -18.69 -5.34 -2.93
CA THR A 62 -19.41 -4.94 -4.14
C THR A 62 -18.68 -5.35 -5.42
N LYS A 63 -17.88 -6.43 -5.38
CA LYS A 63 -17.05 -6.89 -6.50
C LYS A 63 -17.77 -6.97 -7.84
N SER A 64 -19.03 -7.40 -7.85
CA SER A 64 -19.86 -7.49 -9.06
C SER A 64 -20.11 -6.15 -9.78
N LYS A 65 -19.98 -5.03 -9.07
CA LYS A 65 -20.18 -3.66 -9.59
C LYS A 65 -18.87 -2.93 -9.88
N LEU A 66 -17.72 -3.49 -9.50
CA LEU A 66 -16.42 -2.85 -9.66
C LEU A 66 -15.81 -3.24 -11.00
N LYS A 67 -15.24 -2.26 -11.73
CA LYS A 67 -14.44 -2.53 -12.94
C LYS A 67 -13.27 -3.48 -12.61
N TYR A 68 -12.63 -3.24 -11.47
CA TYR A 68 -11.66 -4.12 -10.86
C TYR A 68 -11.48 -3.81 -9.37
N TYR A 69 -10.97 -4.77 -8.63
CA TYR A 69 -10.57 -4.62 -7.23
C TYR A 69 -9.26 -5.35 -6.96
N ASP A 70 -8.50 -4.85 -6.00
CA ASP A 70 -7.30 -5.52 -5.51
C ASP A 70 -7.68 -6.54 -4.43
N TYR A 71 -7.37 -7.81 -4.66
CA TYR A 71 -7.58 -8.91 -3.72
C TYR A 71 -6.48 -9.00 -2.68
N PHE A 72 -5.30 -8.42 -2.95
CA PHE A 72 -4.21 -8.33 -1.99
C PHE A 72 -3.75 -6.88 -1.79
N PRO A 73 -4.60 -6.00 -1.20
CA PRO A 73 -4.27 -4.60 -0.98
C PRO A 73 -2.99 -4.38 -0.17
N MET A 74 -2.26 -3.32 -0.52
CA MET A 74 -1.27 -2.68 0.34
C MET A 74 -1.75 -1.26 0.67
N SER A 75 -2.26 -1.06 1.88
CA SER A 75 -3.02 0.15 2.22
C SER A 75 -2.49 0.87 3.46
N ILE A 76 -2.31 2.18 3.34
CA ILE A 76 -2.09 3.09 4.46
C ILE A 76 -3.45 3.42 5.08
N VAL A 77 -3.61 3.23 6.38
CA VAL A 77 -4.86 3.53 7.09
C VAL A 77 -4.93 5.02 7.39
N ILE A 78 -5.95 5.71 6.88
CA ILE A 78 -6.12 7.17 7.11
C ILE A 78 -7.32 7.50 8.01
N GLU A 79 -8.25 6.56 8.17
CA GLU A 79 -9.40 6.71 9.07
C GLU A 79 -9.88 5.34 9.55
N ARG A 80 -10.28 5.24 10.82
CA ARG A 80 -10.76 3.99 11.44
C ARG A 80 -12.25 4.08 11.70
N TYR A 81 -12.94 2.97 11.54
CA TYR A 81 -14.34 2.79 11.89
C TYR A 81 -14.50 1.51 12.71
N LYS A 82 -15.64 1.37 13.40
CA LYS A 82 -15.94 0.15 14.17
C LYS A 82 -15.91 -1.12 13.31
N ASN A 83 -16.39 -1.05 12.08
CA ASN A 83 -16.49 -2.20 11.16
C ASN A 83 -15.41 -2.22 10.06
N GLY A 84 -14.38 -1.38 10.13
CA GLY A 84 -13.28 -1.38 9.17
C GLY A 84 -12.45 -0.10 9.16
N PHE A 85 -11.86 0.24 8.03
CA PHE A 85 -11.09 1.47 7.87
C PHE A 85 -11.22 2.06 6.46
N LEU A 86 -10.87 3.34 6.33
CA LEU A 86 -10.56 3.99 5.06
C LEU A 86 -9.05 3.94 4.87
N GLY A 87 -8.61 3.57 3.66
CA GLY A 87 -7.19 3.47 3.37
C GLY A 87 -6.83 3.95 1.97
N LEU A 88 -5.53 4.21 1.80
CA LEU A 88 -4.89 4.54 0.54
C LEU A 88 -4.18 3.29 0.03
N ASN A 89 -4.82 2.55 -0.87
CA ASN A 89 -4.20 1.39 -1.53
C ASN A 89 -3.27 1.85 -2.66
N LEU A 90 -1.97 1.78 -2.41
CA LEU A 90 -0.94 2.26 -3.32
C LEU A 90 -0.76 1.35 -4.54
N HIS A 91 -1.30 0.13 -4.53
CA HIS A 91 -1.26 -0.76 -5.68
C HIS A 91 -1.99 -0.21 -6.90
N TYR A 92 -2.90 0.76 -6.76
CA TYR A 92 -3.54 1.40 -7.90
C TYR A 92 -2.61 2.35 -8.67
N LEU A 93 -1.47 2.72 -8.09
CA LEU A 93 -0.45 3.53 -8.76
C LEU A 93 0.64 2.64 -9.38
N PRO A 94 1.19 3.04 -10.53
CA PRO A 94 2.45 2.48 -11.00
C PRO A 94 3.58 2.82 -10.01
N ILE A 95 4.61 1.97 -9.93
CA ILE A 95 5.70 2.07 -8.96
C ILE A 95 6.30 3.48 -8.86
N THR A 96 6.57 4.14 -10.00
CA THR A 96 7.12 5.50 -10.02
C THR A 96 6.21 6.52 -9.34
N MET A 97 4.89 6.41 -9.51
CA MET A 97 3.92 7.28 -8.84
C MET A 97 3.75 6.93 -7.37
N ARG A 98 3.92 5.65 -6.98
CA ARG A 98 3.97 5.26 -5.56
C ARG A 98 5.09 5.99 -4.84
N PHE A 99 6.28 6.04 -5.43
CA PHE A 99 7.42 6.76 -4.83
C PHE A 99 7.19 8.25 -4.72
N VAL A 100 6.69 8.89 -5.78
CA VAL A 100 6.37 10.33 -5.73
C VAL A 100 5.32 10.60 -4.64
N PHE A 101 4.29 9.77 -4.54
CA PHE A 101 3.27 9.95 -3.53
C PHE A 101 3.83 9.69 -2.12
N MET A 102 4.63 8.65 -1.94
CA MET A 102 5.26 8.32 -0.65
C MET A 102 6.24 9.40 -0.19
N ASP A 103 7.02 9.98 -1.10
CA ASP A 103 7.91 11.14 -0.83
C ASP A 103 7.12 12.34 -0.29
N GLN A 104 5.92 12.60 -0.85
CA GLN A 104 5.03 13.65 -0.36
C GLN A 104 4.42 13.31 1.02
N LEU A 105 4.09 12.03 1.25
CA LEU A 105 3.59 11.54 2.52
C LEU A 105 4.66 11.53 3.62
N TRP A 106 5.95 11.50 3.25
CA TRP A 106 7.07 11.50 4.20
C TRP A 106 7.06 12.72 5.12
N ASN A 107 6.58 13.86 4.62
CA ASN A 107 6.42 15.10 5.41
C ASN A 107 5.39 14.97 6.56
N TYR A 108 4.60 13.90 6.56
CA TYR A 108 3.58 13.62 7.57
C TYR A 108 3.94 12.41 8.43
N VAL A 109 5.16 11.87 8.34
CA VAL A 109 5.60 10.76 9.20
C VAL A 109 5.84 11.27 10.62
N SER A 110 5.50 10.48 11.63
CA SER A 110 5.63 10.86 13.05
C SER A 110 7.07 11.08 13.52
N SER A 111 8.03 10.41 12.87
CA SER A 111 9.46 10.49 13.17
C SER A 111 10.26 10.77 11.88
N PRO A 112 10.07 11.92 11.22
CA PRO A 112 10.60 12.15 9.87
C PRO A 112 12.13 12.30 9.86
N THR A 113 12.73 12.60 11.01
CA THR A 113 14.18 12.78 11.24
C THR A 113 14.75 11.79 12.27
N GLY A 114 13.91 10.92 12.84
CA GLY A 114 14.30 9.94 13.86
C GLY A 114 14.58 8.56 13.27
N GLN A 115 15.06 7.63 14.11
CA GLN A 115 15.09 6.22 13.72
C GLN A 115 13.66 5.72 13.53
N LEU A 116 13.42 5.00 12.42
CA LEU A 116 12.15 4.38 12.14
C LEU A 116 11.95 3.21 13.10
N ASP A 117 10.83 3.22 13.81
CA ASP A 117 10.45 2.19 14.77
C ASP A 117 9.06 1.63 14.46
N GLU A 118 8.55 0.79 15.34
CA GLU A 118 7.27 0.09 15.16
C GLU A 118 6.03 0.97 15.31
N ASP A 119 6.19 2.11 15.98
CA ASP A 119 5.13 3.10 16.20
C ASP A 119 5.16 4.22 15.15
N THR A 120 6.21 4.25 14.34
CA THR A 120 6.37 5.17 13.21
C THR A 120 5.22 4.98 12.22
N ARG A 121 4.48 6.08 12.02
CA ARG A 121 3.23 6.08 11.26
C ARG A 121 3.07 7.36 10.46
N ILE A 122 2.20 7.31 9.46
CA ILE A 122 1.82 8.47 8.64
C ILE A 122 0.67 9.20 9.32
N ILE A 123 0.93 10.41 9.81
CA ILE A 123 -0.01 11.33 10.48
C ILE A 123 -0.87 12.05 9.42
N LEU A 124 -1.67 11.28 8.69
CA LEU A 124 -2.56 11.79 7.64
C LEU A 124 -4.01 11.36 7.89
N ARG A 125 -4.92 12.33 7.92
CA ARG A 125 -6.37 12.12 8.02
C ARG A 125 -7.06 12.42 6.69
N TYR A 126 -8.27 11.89 6.50
CA TYR A 126 -9.05 12.08 5.28
C TYR A 126 -9.25 13.56 4.91
N ASN A 127 -9.56 14.41 5.90
CA ASN A 127 -9.74 15.85 5.71
C ASN A 127 -8.46 16.58 5.24
N MET A 128 -7.28 16.01 5.49
CA MET A 128 -6.00 16.58 5.06
C MET A 128 -5.65 16.24 3.60
N LEU A 129 -6.33 15.27 2.98
CA LEU A 129 -6.04 14.82 1.61
C LEU A 129 -6.19 15.92 0.56
N ASN A 130 -7.03 16.92 0.81
CA ASN A 130 -7.17 18.06 -0.12
C ASN A 130 -6.00 19.04 -0.05
N SER A 131 -5.25 19.04 1.06
CA SER A 131 -4.16 19.99 1.33
C SER A 131 -2.78 19.45 0.96
N ILE A 132 -2.63 18.15 0.72
CA ILE A 132 -1.34 17.58 0.31
C ILE A 132 -1.03 17.94 -1.15
N SER A 133 0.23 18.26 -1.45
CA SER A 133 0.71 18.52 -2.83
C SER A 133 0.42 17.36 -3.79
N GLY A 134 0.28 16.15 -3.24
CA GLY A 134 -0.09 14.91 -3.91
C GLY A 134 -1.57 14.65 -4.10
N LYS A 135 -2.47 15.63 -3.90
CA LYS A 135 -3.93 15.40 -3.86
C LYS A 135 -4.50 14.63 -5.06
N LYS A 136 -3.85 14.72 -6.21
CA LYS A 136 -4.26 13.96 -7.41
C LYS A 136 -4.03 12.44 -7.28
N PHE A 137 -3.00 12.00 -6.55
CA PHE A 137 -2.61 10.59 -6.44
C PHE A 137 -3.51 9.78 -5.49
N TYR A 138 -4.13 10.41 -4.48
CA TYR A 138 -4.96 9.67 -3.53
C TYR A 138 -6.25 9.14 -4.15
N LYS A 139 -6.81 9.84 -5.15
CA LYS A 139 -8.13 9.53 -5.73
C LYS A 139 -8.27 8.07 -6.19
N PRO A 140 -7.37 7.53 -7.04
CA PRO A 140 -7.45 6.11 -7.41
C PRO A 140 -7.18 5.16 -6.23
N CYS A 141 -6.38 5.59 -5.26
CA CYS A 141 -5.95 4.79 -4.11
C CYS A 141 -6.99 4.69 -2.99
N LEU A 142 -7.91 5.64 -2.88
CA LEU A 142 -8.86 5.71 -1.78
C LEU A 142 -9.85 4.55 -1.84
N LYS A 143 -9.90 3.73 -0.78
CA LYS A 143 -10.77 2.55 -0.67
C LYS A 143 -11.26 2.37 0.77
N ARG A 144 -12.50 1.89 0.90
CA ARG A 144 -13.10 1.48 2.19
C ARG A 144 -13.00 -0.03 2.34
N TYR A 145 -12.39 -0.48 3.43
CA TYR A 145 -12.21 -1.89 3.75
C TYR A 145 -13.03 -2.29 4.97
N LEU A 146 -13.85 -3.31 4.84
CA LEU A 146 -14.66 -3.85 5.95
C LEU A 146 -13.93 -5.03 6.60
N TYR A 147 -13.89 -5.07 7.93
CA TYR A 147 -13.27 -6.18 8.65
C TYR A 147 -13.95 -7.52 8.34
N SER A 148 -15.27 -7.51 8.09
CA SER A 148 -16.03 -8.71 7.70
C SER A 148 -15.65 -9.27 6.33
N GLN A 149 -14.86 -8.54 5.53
CA GLN A 149 -14.41 -8.94 4.20
C GLN A 149 -12.91 -9.26 4.15
N LEU A 150 -12.23 -9.17 5.29
CA LEU A 150 -10.86 -9.66 5.41
C LEU A 150 -10.86 -11.20 5.37
N ARG A 151 -9.97 -11.77 4.56
CA ARG A 151 -9.72 -13.22 4.50
C ARG A 151 -8.47 -13.63 5.26
N THR A 152 -7.65 -12.66 5.67
CA THR A 152 -6.49 -12.84 6.55
C THR A 152 -6.51 -11.76 7.64
N PRO A 153 -5.74 -11.93 8.72
CA PRO A 153 -5.32 -10.80 9.55
C PRO A 153 -4.64 -9.71 8.71
N LEU A 154 -4.53 -8.52 9.30
CA LEU A 154 -3.76 -7.42 8.72
C LEU A 154 -2.29 -7.67 9.00
N TYR A 155 -1.48 -7.84 7.95
CA TYR A 155 -0.04 -8.00 8.06
C TYR A 155 0.61 -6.61 8.06
N HIS A 156 1.08 -6.16 9.22
CA HIS A 156 1.72 -4.85 9.38
C HIS A 156 3.03 -4.80 8.61
N ILE A 157 3.22 -3.80 7.77
CA ILE A 157 4.49 -3.53 7.10
C ILE A 157 5.29 -2.56 7.98
N PRO A 158 6.41 -3.01 8.55
CA PRO A 158 7.30 -2.16 9.32
C PRO A 158 7.76 -0.93 8.53
N SER A 159 7.97 0.18 9.23
CA SER A 159 8.35 1.48 8.66
C SER A 159 9.66 1.42 7.87
N ASP A 160 10.65 0.67 8.35
CA ASP A 160 11.93 0.41 7.68
C ASP A 160 11.79 -0.41 6.38
N LYS A 161 10.63 -1.07 6.16
CA LYS A 161 10.32 -1.86 4.97
C LYS A 161 9.38 -1.17 3.98
N TRP A 162 8.94 0.06 4.24
CA TRP A 162 8.00 0.77 3.37
C TRP A 162 8.49 0.93 1.93
N ILE A 163 9.77 1.26 1.73
CA ILE A 163 10.37 1.41 0.39
C ILE A 163 10.36 0.08 -0.37
N TYR A 164 10.70 -1.03 0.29
CA TYR A 164 10.64 -2.36 -0.31
C TYR A 164 9.21 -2.74 -0.70
N ALA A 165 8.24 -2.41 0.17
CA ALA A 165 6.83 -2.64 -0.12
C ALA A 165 6.33 -1.85 -1.35
N MET A 166 6.87 -0.64 -1.60
CA MET A 166 6.49 0.16 -2.78
C MET A 166 6.89 -0.46 -4.12
N VAL A 167 8.07 -1.09 -4.20
CA VAL A 167 8.52 -1.78 -5.43
C VAL A 167 7.94 -3.18 -5.58
N LEU A 168 7.51 -3.81 -4.49
CA LEU A 168 7.07 -5.19 -4.51
C LEU A 168 5.89 -5.39 -5.48
N PRO A 169 5.99 -6.27 -6.49
CA PRO A 169 4.93 -6.52 -7.46
C PRO A 169 3.86 -7.48 -6.88
N SER A 170 3.33 -7.16 -5.70
CA SER A 170 2.40 -8.03 -4.95
C SER A 170 0.92 -7.83 -5.28
N SER A 171 0.57 -6.87 -6.14
CA SER A 171 -0.81 -6.55 -6.47
C SER A 171 -1.52 -7.71 -7.19
N LYS A 172 -2.78 -7.97 -6.82
CA LYS A 172 -3.60 -9.04 -7.42
C LYS A 172 -4.98 -8.50 -7.76
N PHE A 173 -5.14 -8.04 -8.99
CA PHE A 173 -6.40 -7.44 -9.43
C PHE A 173 -7.33 -8.45 -10.10
N PHE A 174 -8.61 -8.36 -9.78
CA PHE A 174 -9.68 -9.11 -10.44
C PHE A 174 -10.77 -8.15 -10.94
N ASN A 175 -11.44 -8.52 -12.03
CA ASN A 175 -12.63 -7.83 -12.52
C ASN A 175 -13.91 -8.34 -11.81
N SER A 176 -15.07 -7.81 -12.20
CA SER A 176 -16.36 -8.22 -11.64
C SER A 176 -16.73 -9.68 -11.91
N GLN A 177 -16.16 -10.29 -12.96
CA GLN A 177 -16.32 -11.71 -13.30
C GLN A 177 -15.31 -12.61 -12.57
N GLY A 178 -14.41 -12.06 -11.76
CA GLY A 178 -13.37 -12.82 -11.07
C GLY A 178 -12.18 -13.21 -11.94
N SER A 179 -12.06 -12.66 -13.16
CA SER A 179 -10.87 -12.85 -14.00
C SER A 179 -9.76 -11.89 -13.61
N THR A 180 -8.52 -12.36 -13.69
CA THR A 180 -7.32 -11.56 -13.40
C THR A 180 -7.20 -10.38 -14.37
N VAL A 181 -6.88 -9.20 -13.85
CA VAL A 181 -6.63 -7.99 -14.64
C VAL A 181 -5.17 -7.57 -14.50
N LEU A 182 -4.51 -7.30 -15.63
CA LEU A 182 -3.12 -6.87 -15.62
C LEU A 182 -2.97 -5.47 -14.99
N PRO A 183 -2.01 -5.27 -14.06
CA PRO A 183 -1.79 -3.97 -13.41
C PRO A 183 -1.63 -2.79 -14.37
N ARG A 184 -1.04 -3.01 -15.57
CA ARG A 184 -0.86 -1.98 -16.59
C ARG A 184 -2.16 -1.27 -16.97
N ASN A 185 -3.29 -2.00 -17.00
CA ASN A 185 -4.60 -1.45 -17.37
C ASN A 185 -5.12 -0.54 -16.25
N ILE A 186 -4.96 -0.96 -14.99
CA ILE A 186 -5.31 -0.17 -13.80
C ILE A 186 -4.46 1.09 -13.72
N TYR A 187 -3.17 0.99 -14.05
CA TYR A 187 -2.27 2.15 -14.03
C TYR A 187 -2.64 3.17 -15.10
N GLN A 188 -3.10 2.73 -16.27
CA GLN A 188 -3.58 3.64 -17.30
C GLN A 188 -4.82 4.40 -16.85
N ASP A 189 -5.81 3.70 -16.29
CA ASP A 189 -7.01 4.33 -15.73
C ASP A 189 -6.67 5.31 -14.60
N SER A 190 -5.73 4.94 -13.73
CA SER A 190 -5.30 5.78 -12.61
C SER A 190 -4.61 7.05 -13.11
N ARG A 191 -3.78 6.96 -14.16
CA ARG A 191 -3.19 8.13 -14.84
C ARG A 191 -4.28 9.05 -15.42
N ASN A 192 -5.26 8.48 -16.12
CA ASN A 192 -6.36 9.25 -16.69
C ASN A 192 -7.16 9.95 -15.58
N THR A 193 -7.42 9.25 -14.48
CA THR A 193 -8.07 9.82 -13.29
C THR A 193 -7.28 10.98 -12.73
N ILE A 194 -5.95 10.86 -12.63
CA ILE A 194 -5.06 11.91 -12.11
C ILE A 194 -5.04 13.14 -13.02
N ILE A 195 -5.05 12.96 -14.35
CA ILE A 195 -4.96 14.04 -15.34
C ILE A 195 -6.29 14.81 -15.44
N ASN A 196 -7.41 14.09 -15.47
CA ASN A 196 -8.73 14.68 -15.71
C ASN A 196 -9.36 15.33 -14.46
N ASN A 197 -8.78 15.10 -13.28
CA ASN A 197 -9.23 15.67 -12.00
C ASN A 197 -8.56 17.01 -11.67
N LYS A 198 -8.41 17.91 -12.66
CA LYS A 198 -7.98 19.30 -12.40
C LYS A 198 -9.00 20.03 -11.56
#